data_AF-A0A842RUL9-F1
#
_entry.id   AF-A0A842RUL9-F1
#
_cell.length_a   1.000
_cell.length_b   1.000
_cell.length_c   1.000
_cell.angle_alpha   90.00
_cell.angle_beta   90.00
_cell.angle_gamma   90.00
#
_symmetry.space_group_name_H-M   'P 1'
#
loop_
_entity.id
_entity.type
_entity.pdbx_description
1 polymer ?
#
loop_
_entity_poly.entity_id
_entity_poly.type
_entity_poly.pdbx_seq_one_letter_code
_entity_poly.pdbx_strand_id
1 'polypeptide(L)'
;MADYHEKAFFGIETGIIIKSPAKHVPYIFITSIRRKKDGLWEKYSKGEGKTVKITIEEIICILEVLGRKSANWRGYHVFKEYKTEIYVGWEDETRNVVIFRIGKYEKKLRFPSTRFLTLLLEHVLTEKIEFATSGTYKEGIKEEGTEKDPDEYRVFSEQISARDGLYVVETTEYGVSVNLEEIEAKIKVESPKALLLNLKNNKEFWIPKSTIHSDYDPGLKNKPQKFMIEKWIIEKNLI
;
A
#
# COMPACT_ATOMS: atom_id res chain seq x y z
N MET A 1 0.48 -24.29 -21.47
CA MET A 1 0.05 -23.32 -20.46
C MET A 1 -0.97 -22.38 -21.09
N ALA A 2 -2.01 -21.98 -20.36
CA ALA A 2 -2.99 -21.02 -20.85
C ALA A 2 -2.35 -19.63 -21.02
N ASP A 3 -2.76 -18.87 -22.03
CA ASP A 3 -2.21 -17.53 -22.30
C ASP A 3 -2.90 -16.42 -21.47
N TYR A 4 -4.03 -16.73 -20.85
CA TYR A 4 -4.79 -15.80 -20.02
C TYR A 4 -5.22 -16.46 -18.72
N HIS A 5 -5.43 -15.66 -17.68
CA HIS A 5 -5.92 -16.12 -16.38
C HIS A 5 -7.11 -15.29 -15.92
N GLU A 6 -8.12 -15.93 -15.36
CA GLU A 6 -9.24 -15.24 -14.72
C GLU A 6 -9.60 -15.92 -13.41
N LYS A 7 -9.69 -15.13 -12.34
CA LYS A 7 -10.14 -15.62 -11.03
C LYS A 7 -11.00 -14.58 -10.33
N ALA A 8 -12.18 -15.01 -9.89
CA ALA A 8 -13.07 -14.22 -9.06
C ALA A 8 -13.07 -14.67 -7.59
N PHE A 9 -13.14 -13.70 -6.68
CA PHE A 9 -13.26 -13.84 -5.24
C PHE A 9 -14.51 -13.09 -4.76
N PHE A 10 -15.63 -13.80 -4.70
CA PHE A 10 -16.89 -13.24 -4.22
C PHE A 10 -17.02 -13.32 -2.70
N GLY A 11 -17.58 -12.28 -2.11
CA GLY A 11 -18.10 -12.27 -0.74
C GLY A 11 -19.61 -12.06 -0.74
N ILE A 12 -20.14 -11.67 0.43
CA ILE A 12 -21.57 -11.38 0.59
C ILE A 12 -21.95 -10.10 -0.16
N GLU A 13 -21.15 -9.04 0.01
CA GLU A 13 -21.45 -7.70 -0.52
C GLU A 13 -20.49 -7.25 -1.60
N THR A 14 -19.23 -7.67 -1.57
CA THR A 14 -18.21 -7.23 -2.54
C THR A 14 -17.51 -8.42 -3.19
N GLY A 15 -17.10 -8.23 -4.44
CA GLY A 15 -16.36 -9.20 -5.22
C GLY A 15 -15.15 -8.54 -5.87
N ILE A 16 -14.04 -9.28 -5.94
CA ILE A 16 -12.86 -8.91 -6.72
C ILE A 16 -12.64 -9.94 -7.82
N ILE A 17 -12.35 -9.47 -9.04
CA ILE A 17 -12.04 -10.28 -10.20
C ILE A 17 -10.66 -9.88 -10.70
N ILE A 18 -9.79 -10.86 -10.87
CA ILE A 18 -8.45 -10.69 -11.41
C ILE A 18 -8.44 -11.28 -12.81
N LYS A 19 -8.02 -10.49 -13.79
CA LYS A 19 -7.84 -10.92 -15.17
C LYS A 19 -6.42 -10.62 -15.60
N SER A 20 -5.66 -11.66 -15.89
CA SER A 20 -4.39 -11.55 -16.60
C SER A 20 -4.65 -11.72 -18.09
N PRO A 21 -4.43 -10.69 -18.92
CA PRO A 21 -4.46 -10.84 -20.38
C PRO A 21 -3.25 -11.69 -20.85
N ALA A 22 -3.04 -11.76 -22.17
CA ALA A 22 -1.96 -12.51 -22.79
C ALA A 22 -0.60 -12.34 -22.08
N LYS A 23 0.22 -13.40 -22.02
CA LYS A 23 1.46 -13.42 -21.23
C LYS A 23 2.50 -12.34 -21.59
N HIS A 24 2.46 -11.85 -22.83
CA HIS A 24 3.33 -10.79 -23.34
C HIS A 24 2.85 -9.37 -22.99
N VAL A 25 1.71 -9.23 -22.32
CA VAL A 25 1.15 -7.94 -21.90
C VAL A 25 1.59 -7.66 -20.45
N PRO A 26 2.33 -6.56 -20.18
CA PRO A 26 3.01 -6.31 -18.89
C PRO A 26 2.09 -5.73 -17.81
N TYR A 27 0.85 -6.22 -17.70
CA TYR A 27 -0.09 -5.79 -16.68
C TYR A 27 -1.20 -6.83 -16.48
N ILE A 28 -1.94 -6.67 -15.38
CA ILE A 28 -3.20 -7.36 -15.13
C ILE A 28 -4.32 -6.34 -14.90
N PHE A 29 -5.56 -6.80 -14.97
CA PHE A 29 -6.70 -6.02 -14.50
C PHE A 29 -7.20 -6.59 -13.18
N ILE A 30 -7.40 -5.70 -12.20
CA ILE A 30 -8.16 -6.01 -11.00
C ILE A 30 -9.44 -5.23 -11.04
N THR A 31 -10.54 -5.92 -10.76
CA THR A 31 -11.85 -5.33 -10.83
C THR A 31 -12.66 -5.59 -9.59
N SER A 32 -13.25 -4.54 -9.04
CA SER A 32 -14.10 -4.62 -7.86
C SER A 32 -15.55 -4.29 -8.20
N ILE A 33 -16.46 -5.08 -7.64
CA ILE A 33 -17.91 -4.94 -7.81
C ILE A 33 -18.62 -5.13 -6.48
N ARG A 34 -19.81 -4.54 -6.36
CA ARG A 34 -20.70 -4.70 -5.20
C ARG A 34 -21.99 -5.44 -5.59
N ARG A 35 -22.57 -6.14 -4.63
CA ARG A 35 -23.92 -6.68 -4.70
C ARG A 35 -24.91 -5.55 -4.41
N LYS A 36 -25.88 -5.37 -5.29
CA LYS A 36 -26.94 -4.37 -5.18
C LYS A 36 -28.01 -4.82 -4.20
N LYS A 37 -28.90 -3.88 -3.84
CA LYS A 37 -30.04 -4.14 -2.94
C LYS A 37 -31.03 -5.17 -3.48
N ASP A 38 -31.13 -5.30 -4.80
CA ASP A 38 -31.94 -6.31 -5.49
C ASP A 38 -31.29 -7.72 -5.48
N GLY A 39 -30.11 -7.86 -4.87
CA GLY A 39 -29.35 -9.10 -4.79
C GLY A 39 -28.52 -9.42 -6.03
N LEU A 40 -28.58 -8.61 -7.09
CA LEU A 40 -27.76 -8.76 -8.29
C LEU A 40 -26.38 -8.12 -8.12
N TRP A 41 -25.38 -8.62 -8.83
CA TRP A 41 -24.06 -7.97 -8.87
C TRP A 41 -24.04 -6.80 -9.86
N GLU A 42 -23.27 -5.77 -9.53
CA GLU A 42 -22.88 -4.73 -10.48
C GLU A 42 -22.28 -5.32 -11.77
N LYS A 43 -22.58 -4.70 -12.91
CA LYS A 43 -22.12 -5.13 -14.24
C LYS A 43 -21.32 -4.05 -14.94
N TYR A 44 -20.16 -4.42 -15.47
CA TYR A 44 -19.32 -3.53 -16.27
C TYR A 44 -20.01 -2.97 -17.50
N SER A 45 -20.88 -3.76 -18.13
CA SER A 45 -21.65 -3.31 -19.30
C SER A 45 -22.59 -2.14 -19.01
N LYS A 46 -22.83 -1.84 -17.73
CA LYS A 46 -23.63 -0.70 -17.27
C LYS A 46 -22.78 0.42 -16.64
N GLY A 47 -21.45 0.35 -16.78
CA GLY A 47 -20.52 1.30 -16.17
C GLY A 47 -20.40 1.18 -14.64
N GLU A 48 -20.81 0.03 -14.09
CA GLU A 48 -20.78 -0.22 -12.65
C GLU A 48 -19.50 -0.98 -12.25
N GLY A 49 -19.13 -0.88 -10.97
CA GLY A 49 -17.87 -1.41 -10.46
C GLY A 49 -16.69 -0.48 -10.75
N LYS A 50 -15.48 -0.97 -10.48
CA LYS A 50 -14.24 -0.23 -10.76
C LYS A 50 -13.14 -1.19 -11.21
N THR A 51 -12.56 -0.90 -12.37
CA THR A 51 -11.42 -1.61 -12.94
C THR A 51 -10.17 -0.74 -12.87
N VAL A 52 -9.05 -1.34 -12.48
CA VAL A 52 -7.72 -0.74 -12.51
C VAL A 52 -6.74 -1.67 -13.23
N LYS A 53 -5.84 -1.09 -14.03
CA LYS A 53 -4.73 -1.79 -14.70
C LYS A 53 -3.53 -1.80 -13.76
N ILE A 54 -3.18 -2.95 -13.22
CA ILE A 54 -2.05 -3.12 -12.30
C ILE A 54 -0.80 -3.53 -13.09
N THR A 55 0.27 -2.76 -12.95
CA THR A 55 1.58 -2.98 -13.57
C THR A 55 2.37 -4.12 -12.91
N ILE A 56 3.48 -4.53 -13.52
CA ILE A 56 4.38 -5.56 -12.95
C ILE A 56 4.91 -5.11 -11.58
N GLU A 57 5.32 -3.85 -11.47
CA GLU A 57 5.84 -3.24 -10.25
C GLU A 57 4.80 -3.23 -9.12
N GLU A 58 3.55 -2.89 -9.45
CA GLU A 58 2.47 -2.91 -8.47
C GLU A 58 2.09 -4.33 -8.05
N ILE A 59 2.20 -5.33 -8.94
CA ILE A 59 2.06 -6.74 -8.55
C ILE A 59 3.12 -7.10 -7.50
N ILE A 60 4.37 -6.66 -7.69
CA ILE A 60 5.45 -6.89 -6.72
C ILE A 60 5.11 -6.26 -5.37
N CYS A 61 4.66 -5.00 -5.35
CA CYS A 61 4.25 -4.33 -4.11
C CYS A 61 3.11 -5.06 -3.39
N ILE A 62 2.10 -5.52 -4.14
CA ILE A 62 0.99 -6.32 -3.57
C ILE A 62 1.52 -7.64 -2.99
N LEU A 63 2.42 -8.33 -3.71
CA LEU A 63 3.03 -9.57 -3.24
C LEU A 63 3.91 -9.37 -2.00
N GLU A 64 4.57 -8.23 -1.87
CA GLU A 64 5.34 -7.87 -0.68
C GLU A 64 4.43 -7.80 0.56
N VAL A 65 3.27 -7.16 0.43
CA VAL A 65 2.24 -7.14 1.48
C VAL A 65 1.71 -8.54 1.75
N LEU A 66 1.30 -9.29 0.73
CA LEU A 66 0.79 -10.66 0.90
C LEU A 66 1.83 -11.63 1.50
N GLY A 67 3.12 -11.37 1.25
CA GLY A 67 4.25 -12.08 1.83
C GLY A 67 4.63 -11.63 3.23
N ARG A 68 3.88 -10.67 3.82
CA ARG A 68 4.12 -10.08 5.15
C ARG A 68 5.49 -9.41 5.29
N LYS A 69 6.05 -8.94 4.18
CA LYS A 69 7.29 -8.15 4.20
C LYS A 69 6.98 -6.68 4.48
N SER A 70 5.80 -6.22 4.10
CA SER A 70 5.24 -4.93 4.50
C SER A 70 3.79 -5.06 4.96
N ALA A 71 3.39 -4.17 5.89
CA ALA A 71 2.06 -4.22 6.50
C ALA A 71 0.95 -3.83 5.52
N ASN A 72 1.24 -2.86 4.66
CA ASN A 72 0.32 -2.36 3.64
C ASN A 72 1.07 -1.66 2.51
N TRP A 73 0.35 -1.43 1.41
CA TRP A 73 0.78 -0.67 0.24
C TRP A 73 -0.38 0.19 -0.26
N ARG A 74 -0.06 1.37 -0.79
CA ARG A 74 -0.99 2.30 -1.44
C ARG A 74 -0.47 2.71 -2.80
N GLY A 75 -1.36 2.73 -3.79
CA GLY A 75 -1.13 3.26 -5.12
C GLY A 75 -2.26 4.19 -5.52
N TYR A 76 -2.01 5.06 -6.50
CA TYR A 76 -3.03 5.96 -7.05
C TYR A 76 -3.00 5.86 -8.57
N HIS A 77 -4.17 5.75 -9.20
CA HIS A 77 -4.29 5.88 -10.65
C HIS A 77 -5.08 7.15 -10.96
N VAL A 78 -4.56 7.99 -11.85
CA VAL A 78 -5.24 9.22 -12.27
C VAL A 78 -5.67 9.06 -13.72
N PHE A 79 -6.96 9.23 -13.96
CA PHE A 79 -7.53 9.26 -15.30
C PHE A 79 -8.44 10.47 -15.42
N LYS A 80 -8.08 11.41 -16.29
CA LYS A 80 -8.67 12.76 -16.35
C LYS A 80 -8.58 13.42 -14.97
N GLU A 81 -9.70 13.90 -14.42
CA GLU A 81 -9.77 14.49 -13.08
C GLU A 81 -10.01 13.46 -11.96
N TYR A 82 -10.15 12.18 -12.29
CA TYR A 82 -10.47 11.14 -11.32
C TYR A 82 -9.21 10.45 -10.79
N LYS A 83 -8.91 10.67 -9.51
CA LYS A 83 -7.92 9.92 -8.74
C LYS A 83 -8.57 8.70 -8.07
N THR A 84 -8.07 7.51 -8.36
CA THR A 84 -8.52 6.25 -7.76
C THR A 84 -7.41 5.70 -6.89
N GLU A 85 -7.66 5.59 -5.58
CA GLU A 85 -6.76 4.89 -4.66
C GLU A 85 -6.86 3.38 -4.81
N ILE A 86 -5.73 2.71 -4.69
CA ILE A 86 -5.61 1.26 -4.52
C ILE A 86 -4.88 1.05 -3.19
N TYR A 87 -5.43 0.22 -2.33
CA TYR A 87 -4.84 -0.11 -1.03
C TYR A 87 -4.88 -1.61 -0.81
N VAL A 88 -3.77 -2.17 -0.35
CA VAL A 88 -3.69 -3.55 0.11
C VAL A 88 -3.00 -3.55 1.46
N GLY A 89 -3.57 -4.21 2.46
CA GLY A 89 -2.96 -4.27 3.78
C GLY A 89 -3.57 -5.32 4.68
N TRP A 90 -2.82 -5.76 5.69
CA TRP A 90 -3.34 -6.65 6.71
C TRP A 90 -4.22 -5.88 7.69
N GLU A 91 -5.45 -6.34 7.89
CA GLU A 91 -6.30 -5.89 9.01
C GLU A 91 -5.91 -6.64 10.29
N ASP A 92 -5.70 -7.94 10.15
CA ASP A 92 -5.31 -8.83 11.24
C ASP A 92 -4.41 -9.93 10.67
N GLU A 93 -3.11 -9.82 10.95
CA GLU A 93 -2.10 -10.79 10.53
C GLU A 93 -2.29 -12.16 11.17
N THR A 94 -2.81 -12.22 12.40
CA THR A 94 -3.04 -13.48 13.12
C THR A 94 -4.18 -14.25 12.47
N ARG A 95 -5.25 -13.55 12.07
CA ARG A 95 -6.42 -14.13 11.41
C ARG A 95 -6.31 -14.24 9.90
N ASN A 96 -5.16 -13.86 9.35
CA ASN A 96 -4.90 -13.85 7.91
C ASN A 96 -5.96 -13.07 7.11
N VAL A 97 -6.32 -11.88 7.59
CA VAL A 97 -7.30 -11.01 6.93
C VAL A 97 -6.59 -9.89 6.18
N VAL A 98 -6.60 -9.96 4.85
CA VAL A 98 -6.10 -8.88 3.97
C VAL A 98 -7.29 -8.05 3.51
N ILE A 99 -7.16 -6.74 3.62
CA ILE A 99 -8.04 -5.78 2.98
C ILE A 99 -7.46 -5.43 1.62
N PHE A 100 -8.29 -5.54 0.59
CA PHE A 100 -8.02 -5.01 -0.73
C PHE A 100 -9.07 -3.95 -1.04
N ARG A 101 -8.65 -2.70 -1.24
CA ARG A 101 -9.53 -1.56 -1.50
C ARG A 101 -9.17 -0.89 -2.82
N ILE A 102 -10.17 -0.63 -3.65
CA ILE A 102 -10.04 0.13 -4.91
C ILE A 102 -11.12 1.21 -4.91
N GLY A 103 -10.71 2.47 -4.68
CA GLY A 103 -11.61 3.58 -4.43
C GLY A 103 -12.59 3.26 -3.29
N LYS A 104 -13.89 3.31 -3.57
CA LYS A 104 -14.97 3.02 -2.60
C LYS A 104 -15.26 1.53 -2.37
N TYR A 105 -14.57 0.63 -3.08
CA TYR A 105 -14.81 -0.81 -3.00
C TYR A 105 -13.79 -1.45 -2.08
N GLU A 106 -14.25 -2.13 -1.03
CA GLU A 106 -13.40 -2.85 -0.09
C GLU A 106 -13.76 -4.34 -0.09
N LYS A 107 -12.75 -5.21 -0.17
CA LYS A 107 -12.89 -6.65 -0.02
C LYS A 107 -11.92 -7.16 1.03
N LYS A 108 -12.47 -7.82 2.03
CA LYS A 108 -11.71 -8.66 2.94
C LYS A 108 -11.49 -10.03 2.32
N LEU A 109 -10.24 -10.45 2.24
CA LEU A 109 -9.82 -11.78 1.85
C LEU A 109 -9.29 -12.49 3.08
N ARG A 110 -9.70 -13.74 3.26
CA ARG A 110 -9.25 -14.62 4.33
C ARG A 110 -8.64 -15.87 3.73
N PHE A 111 -7.96 -16.67 4.54
CA PHE A 111 -7.60 -18.02 4.15
C PHE A 111 -8.85 -18.83 3.73
N PRO A 112 -8.82 -19.63 2.64
CA PRO A 112 -7.69 -19.91 1.76
C PRO A 112 -7.52 -18.93 0.59
N SER A 113 -8.45 -17.98 0.41
CA SER A 113 -8.44 -17.04 -0.72
C SER A 113 -7.20 -16.15 -0.75
N THR A 114 -6.69 -15.71 0.40
CA THR A 114 -5.43 -14.96 0.48
C THR A 114 -4.26 -15.76 -0.07
N ARG A 115 -4.11 -17.02 0.35
CA ARG A 115 -3.03 -17.90 -0.15
C ARG A 115 -3.16 -18.18 -1.64
N PHE A 116 -4.38 -18.42 -2.13
CA PHE A 116 -4.61 -18.61 -3.56
C PHE A 116 -4.23 -17.35 -4.35
N LEU A 117 -4.61 -16.16 -3.85
CA LEU A 117 -4.26 -14.90 -4.48
C LEU A 117 -2.74 -14.72 -4.58
N THR A 118 -2.00 -15.00 -3.50
CA THR A 118 -0.53 -14.94 -3.51
C THR A 118 0.05 -15.84 -4.59
N LEU A 119 -0.34 -17.12 -4.62
CA LEU A 119 0.16 -18.09 -5.60
C LEU A 119 -0.18 -17.68 -7.04
N LEU A 120 -1.40 -17.15 -7.27
CA LEU A 120 -1.82 -16.67 -8.58
C LEU A 120 -0.98 -15.47 -9.03
N LEU A 121 -0.74 -14.50 -8.15
CA LEU A 121 0.05 -13.32 -8.48
C LEU A 121 1.54 -13.65 -8.67
N GLU A 122 2.11 -14.56 -7.88
CA GLU A 122 3.48 -15.07 -8.08
C GLU A 122 3.62 -15.76 -9.45
N HIS A 123 2.66 -16.62 -9.79
CA HIS A 123 2.61 -17.31 -11.08
C HIS A 123 2.54 -16.32 -12.24
N VAL A 124 1.57 -15.39 -12.19
CA VAL A 124 1.38 -14.39 -13.25
C VAL A 124 2.58 -13.45 -13.34
N LEU A 125 3.15 -13.01 -12.22
CA LEU A 125 4.35 -12.18 -12.21
C LEU A 125 5.51 -12.86 -12.93
N THR A 126 5.76 -14.13 -12.62
CA THR A 126 6.82 -14.92 -13.27
C THR A 126 6.61 -15.00 -14.78
N GLU A 127 5.38 -15.29 -15.22
CA GLU A 127 5.04 -15.30 -16.64
C GLU A 127 5.23 -13.92 -17.29
N LYS A 128 4.78 -12.83 -16.65
CA LYS A 128 4.94 -11.48 -17.21
C LYS A 128 6.40 -11.07 -17.30
N ILE A 129 7.22 -11.40 -16.31
CA ILE A 129 8.66 -11.15 -16.37
C ILE A 129 9.26 -11.92 -17.55
N GLU A 130 8.97 -13.21 -17.68
CA GLU A 130 9.54 -14.05 -18.75
C GLU A 130 9.14 -13.55 -20.16
N PHE A 131 7.85 -13.24 -20.38
CA PHE A 131 7.31 -13.03 -21.72
C PHE A 131 7.05 -11.57 -22.10
N ALA A 132 6.85 -10.68 -21.13
CA ALA A 132 6.56 -9.26 -21.41
C ALA A 132 7.79 -8.36 -21.30
N THR A 133 8.92 -8.86 -20.78
CA THR A 133 10.18 -8.08 -20.68
C THR A 133 11.24 -8.50 -21.70
N SER A 134 11.05 -9.64 -22.38
CA SER A 134 12.01 -10.24 -23.31
C SER A 134 11.87 -9.76 -24.78
N GLY A 135 11.01 -8.78 -25.06
CA GLY A 135 10.82 -8.23 -26.40
C GLY A 135 10.30 -6.79 -26.39
N THR A 136 10.35 -6.11 -27.53
CA THR A 136 9.73 -4.79 -27.73
C THR A 136 8.21 -4.94 -27.75
N TYR A 137 7.58 -4.99 -26.57
CA TYR A 137 6.15 -4.73 -26.44
C TYR A 137 5.89 -3.32 -26.98
N LYS A 138 5.40 -3.24 -28.22
CA LYS A 138 4.90 -1.97 -28.76
C LYS A 138 3.52 -1.78 -28.15
N GLU A 139 3.43 -0.97 -27.09
CA GLU A 139 2.17 -0.27 -26.80
C GLU A 139 1.72 0.35 -28.12
N GLY A 140 0.45 0.18 -28.50
CA GLY A 140 -0.03 0.60 -29.82
C GLY A 140 0.32 2.06 -30.11
N ILE A 141 1.45 2.29 -30.79
CA ILE A 141 1.85 3.57 -31.32
C ILE A 141 0.88 3.83 -32.45
N LYS A 142 -0.12 4.69 -32.20
CA LYS A 142 -0.80 5.40 -33.29
C LYS A 142 0.30 6.16 -34.03
N GLU A 143 0.41 5.93 -35.33
CA GLU A 143 1.40 6.58 -36.21
C GLU A 143 1.38 8.10 -36.00
N GLU A 144 2.58 8.70 -35.97
CA GLU A 144 2.80 10.14 -35.84
C GLU A 144 2.03 10.89 -36.93
N GLY A 145 0.99 11.64 -36.55
CA GLY A 145 0.29 12.43 -37.56
C GLY A 145 -1.06 13.03 -37.20
N THR A 146 -1.57 12.98 -35.97
CA THR A 146 -2.76 13.76 -35.58
C THR A 146 -2.84 13.92 -34.08
N GLU A 147 -3.14 15.15 -33.65
CA GLU A 147 -3.46 15.69 -32.31
C GLU A 147 -3.30 14.78 -31.08
N LYS A 148 -2.59 15.29 -30.06
CA LYS A 148 -2.50 14.71 -28.71
C LYS A 148 -3.89 14.28 -28.22
N ASP A 149 -4.10 12.97 -28.14
CA ASP A 149 -5.32 12.36 -27.63
C ASP A 149 -5.45 12.72 -26.13
N PRO A 150 -6.50 13.44 -25.69
CA PRO A 150 -6.67 13.85 -24.29
C PRO A 150 -7.01 12.69 -23.32
N ASP A 151 -7.06 11.44 -23.82
CA ASP A 151 -7.47 10.24 -23.09
C ASP A 151 -6.29 9.36 -22.61
N GLU A 152 -5.10 9.91 -22.46
CA GLU A 152 -3.90 9.17 -22.01
C GLU A 152 -4.06 8.66 -20.56
N TYR A 153 -4.16 7.34 -20.39
CA TYR A 153 -4.17 6.66 -19.09
C TYR A 153 -2.78 6.73 -18.45
N ARG A 154 -2.61 7.57 -17.44
CA ARG A 154 -1.34 7.72 -16.73
C ARG A 154 -1.41 6.97 -15.39
N VAL A 155 -0.60 5.92 -15.25
CA VAL A 155 -0.35 5.27 -13.97
C VAL A 155 0.48 6.26 -13.15
N PHE A 156 -0.18 6.97 -12.25
CA PHE A 156 0.42 7.95 -11.36
C PHE A 156 0.53 7.36 -9.95
N SER A 157 1.47 6.45 -9.72
CA SER A 157 2.10 6.48 -8.39
C SER A 157 2.61 7.92 -8.20
N GLU A 158 2.29 8.57 -7.08
CA GLU A 158 2.69 9.97 -6.88
C GLU A 158 4.19 10.12 -7.13
N GLN A 159 4.54 10.78 -8.25
CA GLN A 159 5.90 11.12 -8.60
C GLN A 159 6.29 12.36 -7.80
N ILE A 160 6.91 12.17 -6.65
CA ILE A 160 7.68 13.23 -5.99
C ILE A 160 8.94 13.43 -6.82
N SER A 161 9.15 14.65 -7.33
CA SER A 161 10.30 14.99 -8.16
C SER A 161 11.56 15.13 -7.31
N ALA A 162 12.59 14.31 -7.56
CA ALA A 162 13.97 14.58 -7.14
C ALA A 162 14.96 14.05 -8.19
N ARG A 163 16.10 14.73 -8.29
CA ARG A 163 16.95 14.87 -9.50
C ARG A 163 17.72 13.65 -10.03
N ASP A 164 17.64 12.45 -9.45
CA ASP A 164 18.53 11.35 -9.85
C ASP A 164 17.87 9.94 -9.87
N GLY A 165 16.86 9.76 -10.72
CA GLY A 165 16.75 8.55 -11.56
C GLY A 165 16.54 7.16 -10.94
N LEU A 166 16.06 7.00 -9.70
CA LEU A 166 15.60 5.71 -9.14
C LEU A 166 14.31 5.91 -8.31
N TYR A 167 13.26 5.15 -8.63
CA TYR A 167 11.89 5.37 -8.15
C TYR A 167 11.29 4.12 -7.48
N VAL A 168 11.32 4.04 -6.15
CA VAL A 168 10.40 3.24 -5.33
C VAL A 168 10.17 4.03 -4.05
N VAL A 169 8.98 4.59 -3.86
CA VAL A 169 8.56 5.09 -2.54
C VAL A 169 7.73 3.99 -1.90
N GLU A 170 8.40 3.18 -1.09
CA GLU A 170 7.77 2.41 -0.03
C GLU A 170 7.11 3.39 0.94
N THR A 171 5.79 3.63 0.83
CA THR A 171 5.05 4.01 2.04
C THR A 171 4.87 2.75 2.87
N THR A 172 5.96 2.26 3.47
CA THR A 172 5.95 1.41 4.68
C THR A 172 5.55 2.21 5.92
N GLU A 173 5.07 3.44 5.73
CA GLU A 173 4.51 4.27 6.80
C GLU A 173 3.26 3.60 7.37
N TYR A 174 3.50 2.97 8.51
CA TYR A 174 2.56 2.62 9.55
C TYR A 174 1.43 3.65 9.64
N GLY A 175 0.33 3.38 8.94
CA GLY A 175 -0.98 3.94 9.26
C GLY A 175 -1.62 3.20 10.43
N VAL A 176 -0.84 2.82 11.45
CA VAL A 176 -1.38 2.36 12.72
C VAL A 176 -1.72 3.63 13.49
N SER A 177 -2.95 3.73 13.99
CA SER A 177 -3.32 4.74 14.96
C SER A 177 -2.28 4.74 16.08
N VAL A 178 -1.39 5.72 16.09
CA VAL A 178 -0.33 5.82 17.09
C VAL A 178 -1.01 6.15 18.41
N ASN A 179 -1.10 5.17 19.31
CA ASN A 179 -1.51 5.44 20.68
C ASN A 179 -0.39 6.25 21.33
N LEU A 180 -0.61 7.56 21.44
CA LEU A 180 0.32 8.49 22.09
C LEU A 180 0.01 8.56 23.58
N GLU A 181 1.05 8.48 24.40
CA GLU A 181 0.98 8.78 25.82
C GLU A 181 1.82 10.01 26.14
N GLU A 182 1.29 10.88 27.01
CA GLU A 182 2.01 12.05 27.51
C GLU A 182 2.89 11.62 28.69
N ILE A 183 4.20 11.85 28.58
CA ILE A 183 5.15 11.62 29.68
C ILE A 183 5.86 12.90 30.07
N GLU A 184 6.16 13.07 31.35
CA GLU A 184 6.98 14.17 31.85
C GLU A 184 8.39 13.65 32.16
N ALA A 185 9.38 14.13 31.41
CA ALA A 185 10.76 13.66 31.54
C ALA A 185 11.78 14.79 31.34
N LYS A 186 13.04 14.54 31.66
CA LYS A 186 14.17 15.47 31.49
C LYS A 186 15.09 14.98 30.38
N ILE A 187 15.48 15.85 29.46
CA ILE A 187 16.51 15.54 28.45
C ILE A 187 17.87 15.61 29.12
N LYS A 188 18.58 14.47 29.17
CA LYS A 188 19.92 14.37 29.76
C LYS A 188 21.01 14.45 28.69
N VAL A 189 20.82 13.72 27.60
CA VAL A 189 21.76 13.64 26.47
C VAL A 189 20.99 13.61 25.17
N GLU A 190 21.51 14.32 24.17
CA GLU A 190 20.98 14.32 22.81
C GLU A 190 21.99 13.65 21.87
N SER A 191 21.49 12.80 20.97
CA SER A 191 22.23 12.25 19.84
C SER A 191 21.55 12.66 18.53
N PRO A 192 22.20 12.48 17.36
CA PRO A 192 21.60 12.79 16.07
C PRO A 192 20.27 12.07 15.80
N LYS A 193 20.08 10.86 16.36
CA LYS A 193 18.90 10.01 16.09
C LYS A 193 18.00 9.74 17.30
N ALA A 194 18.44 10.03 18.52
CA ALA A 194 17.71 9.70 19.75
C ALA A 194 18.00 10.66 20.91
N LEU A 195 17.08 10.75 21.87
CA LEU A 195 17.20 11.46 23.13
C LEU A 195 17.28 10.47 24.29
N LEU A 196 18.14 10.74 25.27
CA LEU A 196 18.13 10.05 26.56
C LEU A 196 17.22 10.84 27.51
N LEU A 197 16.08 10.25 27.86
CA LEU A 197 15.13 10.83 28.79
C LEU A 197 15.29 10.22 30.19
N ASN A 198 15.19 11.07 31.21
CA ASN A 198 15.16 10.68 32.62
C ASN A 198 13.76 11.00 33.20
N LEU A 199 13.07 9.96 33.67
CA LEU A 199 11.74 10.07 34.31
C LEU A 199 11.86 10.51 35.77
N LYS A 200 10.75 10.99 36.35
CA LYS A 200 10.68 11.32 37.80
C LYS A 200 11.10 10.17 38.73
N ASN A 201 11.03 8.92 38.26
CA ASN A 201 11.44 7.73 39.01
C ASN A 201 12.94 7.38 38.87
N ASN A 202 13.79 8.30 38.37
CA ASN A 202 15.22 8.09 38.06
C ASN A 202 15.51 6.97 37.04
N LYS A 203 14.50 6.47 36.33
CA LYS A 203 14.70 5.55 35.19
C LYS A 203 15.14 6.33 33.96
N GLU A 204 16.14 5.82 33.26
CA GLU A 204 16.72 6.40 32.06
C GLU A 204 16.51 5.48 30.86
N PHE A 205 16.04 6.02 29.74
CA PHE A 205 15.85 5.23 28.53
C PHE A 205 16.02 6.08 27.27
N TRP A 206 16.46 5.42 26.21
CA TRP A 206 16.69 6.03 24.91
C TRP A 206 15.42 6.01 24.08
N ILE A 207 15.09 7.17 23.50
CA ILE A 207 13.92 7.34 22.65
C ILE A 207 14.36 7.92 21.30
N PRO A 208 14.03 7.26 20.18
CA PRO A 208 14.26 7.83 18.86
C PRO A 208 13.55 9.17 18.68
N LYS A 209 14.19 10.14 18.02
CA LYS A 209 13.54 11.44 17.75
C LYS A 209 12.31 11.31 16.87
N SER A 210 12.30 10.31 15.98
CA SER A 210 11.19 10.00 15.07
C SER A 210 9.91 9.53 15.77
N THR A 211 9.98 9.16 17.04
CA THR A 211 8.85 8.63 17.81
C THR A 211 8.31 9.62 18.85
N ILE A 212 8.83 10.85 18.82
CA ILE A 212 8.41 11.96 19.67
C ILE A 212 7.59 12.90 18.79
N HIS A 213 6.31 13.06 19.12
CA HIS A 213 5.33 13.80 18.33
C HIS A 213 5.00 15.18 18.93
N SER A 214 5.74 15.58 19.96
CA SER A 214 5.65 16.90 20.59
C SER A 214 6.88 17.74 20.25
N ASP A 215 6.69 19.05 20.11
CA ASP A 215 7.79 20.00 20.12
C ASP A 215 8.54 19.93 21.47
N TYR A 216 9.86 19.84 21.42
CA TYR A 216 10.73 19.85 22.60
C TYR A 216 11.91 20.77 22.38
N ASP A 217 12.41 21.38 23.46
CA ASP A 217 13.57 22.26 23.39
C ASP A 217 14.83 21.52 23.90
N PRO A 218 15.77 21.16 23.00
CA PRO A 218 17.03 20.53 23.39
C PRO A 218 17.96 21.47 24.18
N GLY A 219 17.72 22.79 24.15
CA GLY A 219 18.44 23.79 24.93
C GLY A 219 18.09 23.77 26.43
N LEU A 220 16.91 23.28 26.80
CA LEU A 220 16.46 23.15 28.20
C LEU A 220 16.90 21.81 28.82
N LYS A 221 18.21 21.53 28.77
CA LYS A 221 18.81 20.33 29.40
C LYS A 221 18.47 20.27 30.90
N ASN A 222 18.15 19.08 31.39
CA ASN A 222 17.78 18.79 32.79
C ASN A 222 16.51 19.48 33.34
N LYS A 223 15.71 20.17 32.52
CA LYS A 223 14.40 20.67 32.92
C LYS A 223 13.28 19.68 32.53
N PRO A 224 12.25 19.53 33.37
CA PRO A 224 11.12 18.67 33.04
C PRO A 224 10.35 19.27 31.85
N GLN A 225 10.14 18.46 30.83
CA GLN A 225 9.34 18.77 29.64
C GLN A 225 8.31 17.66 29.43
N LYS A 226 7.19 18.02 28.82
CA LYS A 226 6.14 17.08 28.43
C LYS A 226 6.44 16.56 27.04
N PHE A 227 6.42 15.24 26.88
CA PHE A 227 6.65 14.55 25.62
C PHE A 227 5.44 13.73 25.23
N MET A 228 5.01 13.84 23.97
CA MET A 228 4.03 12.94 23.38
C MET A 228 4.77 11.81 22.67
N ILE A 229 4.72 10.61 23.23
CA ILE A 229 5.53 9.47 22.77
C ILE A 229 4.64 8.26 22.52
N GLU A 230 5.01 7.43 21.57
CA GLU A 230 4.28 6.21 21.24
C GLU A 230 4.28 5.22 22.41
N LYS A 231 3.09 4.74 22.79
CA LYS A 231 2.85 3.88 23.95
C LYS A 231 3.72 2.62 23.97
N TRP A 232 3.96 1.99 22.82
CA TRP A 232 4.75 0.77 22.73
C TRP A 232 6.22 0.97 23.16
N ILE A 233 6.78 2.18 23.02
CA ILE A 233 8.15 2.49 23.43
C ILE A 233 8.23 2.63 24.94
N ILE A 234 7.20 3.22 25.53
CA ILE A 234 7.05 3.36 26.97
C ILE A 234 6.90 1.98 27.60
N GLU A 235 6.02 1.13 27.07
CA GLU A 235 5.82 -0.24 27.54
C GLU A 235 7.08 -1.10 27.39
N LYS A 236 7.80 -0.98 26.27
CA LYS A 236 9.02 -1.76 26.02
C LYS A 236 10.18 -1.39 26.94
N ASN A 237 10.27 -0.14 27.40
CA ASN A 237 11.37 0.34 28.25
C ASN A 237 11.03 0.39 29.75
N LEU A 238 9.75 0.27 30.14
CA LEU A 238 9.33 0.30 31.55
C LEU A 238 9.18 -1.08 32.21
N ILE A 239 9.25 -2.18 31.43
CA ILE A 239 9.35 -3.57 31.92
C ILE A 239 10.79 -3.86 32.35
#